data_AF-A0A2E2QB88-F1
#
_entry.id   AF-A0A2E2QB88-F1
#
_cell.length_a   1.000
_cell.length_b   1.000
_cell.length_c   1.000
_cell.angle_alpha   90.00
_cell.angle_beta   90.00
_cell.angle_gamma   90.00
#
_symmetry.space_group_name_H-M   'P 1'
#
loop_
_entity.id
_entity.type
_entity.pdbx_description
1 polymer ?
#
loop_
_entity_poly.entity_id
_entity_poly.type
_entity_poly.pdbx_seq_one_letter_code
_entity_poly.pdbx_strand_id
1 'polypeptide(L)'
;MLRNLSVSNVVLIEKLNLEVEAGVTGLTGETGAGKSILLDALGIAIGGRSESRLVRKGADKASVIASFDLPKNHIAKDILKEHEIDVDAGEALMLKRVVGADGKSKAFINDQLVSVSLLKAIGDTLVEIHGQFETQGLLDPKTHRDILDDYAQIADELKALETAWRAWQDTRKDLADLDAKIARTDEEIEYLKTSIEDLERLNPQVGEAETLSEKKQLLMGMDAILQAFQSAKESITSNNGAEDRLFNACKGLEKVVEKAPEQISPLIGRLDEAISAIRDVVGDMESIAYDLNSDGESLEDVDDRLHAMRAQARKHDCFPDDLPEKLESLRADLEAIEQQDMHRDKLIAQEIQTRKEYMNAASVVTELRQSAAEKFAAAVNAELAPLKLEKAKIFIDLDPLDETAWSAKGMDKITFTISTNPGQDPGPLNKIASGGELSRFMLAFKVVMAGTGLATTMIFDEIDAGVGGSTAAAIGQRLSKLGESKQVLVVTHSPQVAASANHHWVISKGATKGGDAIVTQVNPLAEGTQRKEEIARMLAGSQITEEARAAADRLLDGKAA
;
A
#
# COMPACT_ATOMS: atom_id res chain seq x y z
N MET A 1 8.78 34.78 6.02
CA MET A 1 8.42 35.90 5.13
C MET A 1 9.60 36.22 4.24
N LEU A 2 9.36 36.56 2.98
CA LEU A 2 10.38 37.04 2.04
C LEU A 2 10.93 38.38 2.53
N ARG A 3 12.25 38.47 2.71
CA ARG A 3 12.94 39.66 3.20
C ARG A 3 13.62 40.41 2.08
N ASN A 4 14.32 39.70 1.21
CA ASN A 4 15.02 40.29 0.08
C ASN A 4 15.02 39.35 -1.13
N LEU A 5 14.84 39.93 -2.32
CA LEU A 5 14.94 39.27 -3.62
C LEU A 5 16.03 39.96 -4.45
N SER A 6 17.14 39.26 -4.70
CA SER A 6 18.21 39.70 -5.58
C SER A 6 18.18 38.92 -6.89
N VAL A 7 18.04 39.62 -8.01
CA VAL A 7 18.00 39.04 -9.36
C VAL A 7 19.18 39.59 -10.16
N SER A 8 19.87 38.74 -10.92
CA SER A 8 20.94 39.15 -11.82
C SER A 8 20.86 38.39 -13.14
N ASN A 9 20.93 39.13 -14.24
CA ASN A 9 20.92 38.62 -15.62
C ASN A 9 19.73 37.72 -15.98
N VAL A 10 18.52 38.04 -15.50
CA VAL A 10 17.29 37.32 -15.86
C VAL A 10 16.51 38.11 -16.90
N VAL A 11 16.39 37.60 -18.13
CA VAL A 11 15.65 38.20 -19.25
C VAL A 11 16.00 39.70 -19.43
N LEU A 12 15.14 40.62 -18.99
CA LEU A 12 15.33 42.07 -19.09
C LEU A 12 15.96 42.71 -17.82
N ILE A 13 16.17 41.94 -16.75
CA ILE A 13 16.78 42.39 -15.49
C ILE A 13 18.29 42.14 -15.55
N GLU A 14 19.08 43.22 -15.53
CA GLU A 14 20.54 43.14 -15.38
C GLU A 14 20.91 42.88 -13.92
N LYS A 15 20.47 43.77 -13.03
CA LYS A 15 20.62 43.64 -11.58
C LYS A 15 19.42 44.28 -10.89
N LEU A 16 18.86 43.57 -9.91
CA LEU A 16 17.76 44.01 -9.09
C LEU A 16 17.98 43.53 -7.66
N ASN A 17 17.70 44.39 -6.69
CA ASN A 17 17.71 44.05 -5.27
C ASN A 17 16.47 44.70 -4.64
N LEU A 18 15.57 43.88 -4.10
CA LEU A 18 14.30 44.33 -3.57
C LEU A 18 14.12 43.85 -2.14
N GLU A 19 14.07 44.80 -1.22
CA GLU A 19 13.64 44.55 0.15
C GLU A 19 12.11 44.50 0.19
N VAL A 20 11.57 43.45 0.81
CA VAL A 20 10.14 43.19 0.83
C VAL A 20 9.64 43.31 2.26
N GLU A 21 8.69 44.21 2.46
CA GLU A 21 8.10 44.48 3.77
C GLU A 21 6.88 43.58 4.04
N ALA A 22 6.44 43.54 5.29
CA ALA A 22 5.21 42.84 5.67
C ALA A 22 3.96 43.53 5.10
N GLY A 23 2.81 42.87 5.16
CA GLY A 23 1.58 43.39 4.57
C GLY A 23 1.49 43.13 3.07
N VAL A 24 0.72 43.97 2.38
CA VAL A 24 0.46 43.86 0.95
C VAL A 24 1.38 44.79 0.17
N THR A 25 2.08 44.25 -0.82
CA THR A 25 2.81 45.03 -1.82
C THR A 25 2.12 44.91 -3.17
N GLY A 26 1.68 46.05 -3.73
CA GLY A 26 1.07 46.12 -5.05
C GLY A 26 2.10 46.38 -6.14
N LEU A 27 2.10 45.58 -7.21
CA LEU A 27 3.01 45.68 -8.34
C LEU A 27 2.25 46.15 -9.59
N THR A 28 2.49 47.40 -10.00
CA THR A 28 1.86 48.05 -11.16
C THR A 28 2.89 48.38 -12.25
N GLY A 29 2.48 49.07 -13.30
CA GLY A 29 3.34 49.43 -14.43
C GLY A 29 3.04 48.64 -15.71
N GLU A 30 4.01 48.56 -16.62
CA GLU A 30 3.80 48.01 -17.97
C GLU A 30 3.40 46.51 -17.94
N THR A 31 2.39 46.18 -18.72
CA THR A 31 1.87 44.82 -18.94
C THR A 31 2.90 43.91 -19.62
N GLY A 32 2.89 42.62 -19.27
CA GLY A 32 3.32 41.52 -20.14
C GLY A 32 4.81 41.16 -20.20
N ALA A 33 5.71 41.94 -19.59
CA ALA A 33 7.13 41.54 -19.52
C ALA A 33 7.73 41.74 -18.12
N GLY A 34 7.65 42.93 -17.54
CA GLY A 34 8.39 43.22 -16.31
C GLY A 34 7.88 42.47 -15.06
N LYS A 35 6.55 42.38 -14.90
CA LYS A 35 5.93 41.78 -13.71
C LYS A 35 6.07 40.25 -13.68
N SER A 36 5.75 39.60 -14.81
CA SER A 36 5.91 38.15 -14.96
C SER A 36 7.36 37.73 -14.82
N ILE A 37 8.32 38.50 -15.37
CA ILE A 37 9.76 38.22 -15.17
C ILE A 37 10.15 38.22 -13.68
N LEU A 38 9.57 39.12 -12.87
CA LEU A 38 9.85 39.17 -11.44
C LEU A 38 9.29 37.94 -10.71
N LEU A 39 8.05 37.56 -11.03
CA LEU A 39 7.42 36.37 -10.46
C LEU A 39 8.13 35.09 -10.91
N ASP A 40 8.52 35.01 -12.17
CA ASP A 40 9.34 33.93 -12.72
C ASP A 40 10.68 33.86 -11.99
N ALA A 41 11.35 34.99 -11.75
CA ALA A 41 12.61 35.01 -11.00
C ALA A 41 12.44 34.45 -9.59
N LEU A 42 11.42 34.87 -8.86
CA LEU A 42 11.12 34.33 -7.52
C LEU A 42 10.76 32.84 -7.59
N GLY A 43 9.94 32.44 -8.57
CA GLY A 43 9.62 31.05 -8.86
C GLY A 43 10.87 30.17 -9.07
N ILE A 44 11.86 30.67 -9.81
CA ILE A 44 13.15 30.01 -10.03
C ILE A 44 13.95 29.87 -8.71
N ALA A 45 13.97 30.90 -7.87
CA ALA A 45 14.67 30.87 -6.58
C ALA A 45 14.08 29.84 -5.61
N ILE A 46 12.77 29.62 -5.66
CA ILE A 46 12.07 28.63 -4.81
C ILE A 46 11.98 27.23 -5.44
N GLY A 47 12.72 26.95 -6.52
CA GLY A 47 12.80 25.60 -7.10
C GLY A 47 11.82 25.30 -8.25
N GLY A 48 11.15 26.33 -8.78
CA GLY A 48 10.38 26.26 -10.02
C GLY A 48 11.23 25.87 -11.24
N ARG A 49 10.54 25.55 -12.35
CA ARG A 49 11.23 25.13 -13.58
C ARG A 49 12.09 26.27 -14.14
N SER A 50 13.36 25.98 -14.38
CA SER A 50 14.30 26.90 -15.02
C SER A 50 14.56 26.51 -16.47
N GLU A 51 14.52 27.48 -17.37
CA GLU A 51 14.89 27.30 -18.78
C GLU A 51 16.03 28.24 -19.17
N SER A 52 16.89 27.84 -20.11
CA SER A 52 18.01 28.66 -20.57
C SER A 52 17.57 29.99 -21.19
N ARG A 53 16.34 30.07 -21.74
CA ARG A 53 15.74 31.32 -22.25
C ARG A 53 15.56 32.42 -21.20
N LEU A 54 15.62 32.06 -19.91
CA LEU A 54 15.55 33.02 -18.80
C LEU A 54 16.88 33.76 -18.61
N VAL A 55 17.99 33.25 -19.16
CA VAL A 55 19.27 33.95 -19.12
C VAL A 55 19.25 35.13 -20.07
N ARG A 56 19.59 36.32 -19.55
CA ARG A 56 19.68 37.55 -20.34
C ARG A 56 20.61 37.33 -21.55
N LYS A 57 20.18 37.79 -22.72
CA LYS A 57 20.97 37.72 -23.95
C LYS A 57 22.34 38.40 -23.75
N GLY A 58 23.41 37.66 -24.01
CA GLY A 58 24.79 38.13 -23.84
C GLY A 58 25.39 37.88 -22.45
N ALA A 59 24.66 37.27 -21.51
CA ALA A 59 25.19 36.81 -20.23
C ALA A 59 25.45 35.30 -20.23
N ASP A 60 26.52 34.86 -19.56
CA ASP A 60 26.85 33.43 -19.44
C ASP A 60 25.91 32.68 -18.47
N LYS A 61 25.37 33.40 -17.48
CA LYS A 61 24.52 32.86 -16.43
C LYS A 61 23.56 33.90 -15.85
N ALA A 62 22.42 33.42 -15.38
CA ALA A 62 21.48 34.13 -14.51
C ALA A 62 21.60 33.61 -13.08
N SER A 63 21.36 34.49 -12.10
CA SER A 63 21.26 34.10 -10.69
C SER A 63 20.14 34.81 -9.98
N VAL A 64 19.38 34.07 -9.18
CA VAL A 64 18.34 34.61 -8.30
C VAL A 64 18.60 34.14 -6.87
N ILE A 65 18.47 35.06 -5.91
CA ILE A 65 18.60 34.81 -4.48
C ILE A 65 17.35 35.36 -3.80
N ALA A 66 16.64 34.53 -3.06
CA ALA A 66 15.54 34.91 -2.20
C ALA A 66 15.90 34.58 -0.75
N SER A 67 15.76 35.55 0.14
CA SER A 67 16.04 35.38 1.57
C SER A 67 14.75 35.44 2.37
N PHE A 68 14.60 34.54 3.33
CA PHE A 68 13.38 34.37 4.10
C PHE A 68 13.65 34.39 5.61
N ASP A 69 12.86 35.16 6.34
CA ASP A 69 12.81 35.05 7.80
C ASP A 69 11.85 33.92 8.18
N LEU A 70 12.34 32.92 8.90
CA LEU A 70 11.57 31.74 9.31
C LEU A 70 11.02 31.89 10.73
N PRO A 71 9.70 31.67 10.95
CA PRO A 71 9.14 31.49 12.29
C PRO A 71 9.85 30.36 13.06
N LYS A 72 9.79 30.42 14.40
CA LYS A 72 10.45 29.42 15.27
C LYS A 72 10.05 27.98 14.95
N ASN A 73 8.78 27.73 14.68
CA ASN A 73 8.19 26.40 14.50
C ASN A 73 7.82 26.10 13.03
N HIS A 74 8.55 26.65 12.06
CA HIS A 74 8.25 26.46 10.65
C HIS A 74 8.70 25.08 10.15
N ILE A 75 7.85 24.33 9.44
CA ILE A 75 8.09 22.96 8.95
C ILE A 75 9.36 22.80 8.09
N ALA A 76 9.73 23.86 7.34
CA ALA A 76 10.97 23.90 6.58
C ALA A 76 12.22 23.53 7.42
N LYS A 77 12.20 23.80 8.73
CA LYS A 77 13.32 23.46 9.63
C LYS A 77 13.51 21.96 9.82
N ASP A 78 12.43 21.19 9.83
CA ASP A 78 12.51 19.73 9.96
C ASP A 78 13.11 19.13 8.67
N ILE A 79 12.68 19.64 7.50
CA ILE A 79 13.24 19.27 6.19
C ILE A 79 14.74 19.62 6.12
N LEU A 80 15.11 20.83 6.55
CA LEU A 80 16.51 21.26 6.59
C LEU A 80 17.36 20.35 7.50
N LYS A 81 16.83 19.98 8.67
CA LYS A 81 17.51 19.11 9.63
C LYS A 81 17.69 17.68 9.13
N GLU A 82 16.71 17.13 8.42
CA GLU A 82 16.80 15.82 7.77
C GLU A 82 17.94 15.77 6.74
N HIS A 83 18.24 16.91 6.11
CA HIS A 83 19.29 17.06 5.12
C HIS A 83 20.60 17.65 5.67
N GLU A 84 20.76 17.74 6.99
CA GLU A 84 21.96 18.26 7.67
C GLU A 84 22.32 19.72 7.26
N ILE A 85 21.31 20.53 6.92
CA ILE A 85 21.48 21.94 6.57
C ILE A 85 21.21 22.81 7.80
N ASP A 86 22.27 23.35 8.39
CA ASP A 86 22.17 24.23 9.54
C ASP A 86 21.68 25.64 9.16
N VAL A 87 20.76 26.17 9.97
CA VAL A 87 20.31 27.56 9.92
C VAL A 87 20.33 28.10 11.34
N ASP A 88 21.24 29.06 11.60
CA ASP A 88 21.39 29.63 12.92
C ASP A 88 20.12 30.39 13.36
N ALA A 89 19.86 30.41 14.67
CA ALA A 89 18.69 31.07 15.21
C ALA A 89 18.73 32.59 14.95
N GLY A 90 17.81 33.06 14.10
CA GLY A 90 17.71 34.47 13.71
C GLY A 90 18.42 34.82 12.40
N GLU A 91 19.09 33.86 11.77
CA GLU A 91 19.60 34.01 10.41
C GLU A 91 18.48 33.80 9.37
N ALA A 92 18.54 34.55 8.27
CA ALA A 92 17.60 34.39 7.16
C ALA A 92 17.99 33.18 6.31
N LEU A 93 17.01 32.35 5.96
CA LEU A 93 17.20 31.25 5.03
C LEU A 93 17.39 31.81 3.61
N MET A 94 18.53 31.55 2.98
CA MET A 94 18.82 31.98 1.62
C MET A 94 18.65 30.84 0.62
N LEU A 95 17.68 31.00 -0.28
CA LEU A 95 17.46 30.15 -1.43
C LEU A 95 18.08 30.78 -2.66
N LYS A 96 18.98 30.07 -3.34
CA LYS A 96 19.69 30.58 -4.50
C LYS A 96 19.66 29.61 -5.66
N ARG A 97 19.37 30.14 -6.85
CA ARG A 97 19.37 29.39 -8.10
C ARG A 97 20.26 30.07 -9.12
N VAL A 98 21.14 29.30 -9.76
CA VAL A 98 21.99 29.76 -10.86
C VAL A 98 21.68 28.93 -12.10
N VAL A 99 21.42 29.59 -13.22
CA VAL A 99 21.07 28.97 -14.51
C VAL A 99 22.09 29.44 -15.55
N GLY A 100 22.80 28.51 -16.18
CA GLY A 100 23.74 28.78 -17.27
C GLY A 100 23.03 28.90 -18.61
N ALA A 101 23.62 29.64 -19.55
CA ALA A 101 23.14 29.73 -20.92
C ALA A 101 23.17 28.36 -21.64
N ASP A 102 24.00 27.43 -21.17
CA ASP A 102 24.08 26.03 -21.60
C ASP A 102 22.93 25.14 -21.08
N GLY A 103 22.02 25.71 -20.27
CA GLY A 103 20.89 25.01 -19.67
C GLY A 103 21.21 24.29 -18.36
N LYS A 104 22.47 24.22 -17.94
CA LYS A 104 22.82 23.64 -16.63
C LYS A 104 22.35 24.58 -15.52
N SER A 105 21.82 24.01 -14.44
CA SER A 105 21.39 24.78 -13.28
C SER A 105 21.93 24.20 -11.98
N LYS A 106 22.16 25.08 -11.00
CA LYS A 106 22.63 24.74 -9.66
C LYS A 106 21.73 25.41 -8.63
N ALA A 107 21.32 24.66 -7.61
CA ALA A 107 20.56 25.15 -6.46
C ALA A 107 21.45 25.21 -5.23
N PHE A 108 21.23 26.23 -4.41
CA PHE A 108 21.91 26.40 -3.14
C PHE A 108 20.92 26.79 -2.05
N ILE A 109 21.18 26.31 -0.83
CA ILE A 109 20.54 26.73 0.40
C ILE A 109 21.65 27.13 1.36
N ASN A 110 21.66 28.37 1.86
CA ASN A 110 22.73 28.90 2.72
C ASN A 110 24.14 28.54 2.22
N ASP A 111 24.38 28.79 0.92
CA ASP A 111 25.61 28.50 0.18
C ASP A 111 26.01 27.01 0.05
N GLN A 112 25.23 26.08 0.58
CA GLN A 112 25.40 24.64 0.33
C GLN A 112 24.72 24.22 -0.97
N LEU A 113 25.38 23.38 -1.78
CA LEU A 113 24.84 22.87 -3.05
C LEU A 113 23.79 21.79 -2.77
N VAL A 114 22.58 21.93 -3.31
CA VAL A 114 21.48 20.99 -3.10
C VAL A 114 20.81 20.54 -4.39
N SER A 115 19.97 19.52 -4.30
CA SER A 115 19.11 19.11 -5.40
C SER A 115 18.00 20.14 -5.66
N VAL A 116 17.50 20.16 -6.91
CA VAL A 116 16.35 21.00 -7.27
C VAL A 116 15.09 20.58 -6.52
N SER A 117 14.93 19.28 -6.28
CA SER A 117 13.78 18.74 -5.56
C SER A 117 13.75 19.20 -4.11
N LEU A 118 14.89 19.24 -3.42
CA LEU A 118 14.97 19.76 -2.06
C LEU A 118 14.70 21.27 -2.03
N LEU A 119 15.29 22.03 -2.96
CA LEU A 119 15.03 23.47 -3.09
C LEU A 119 13.53 23.74 -3.27
N LYS A 120 12.87 22.93 -4.12
CA LYS A 120 11.43 23.01 -4.37
C LYS A 120 10.62 22.64 -3.13
N ALA A 121 10.93 21.52 -2.47
CA ALA A 121 10.22 21.08 -1.28
C ALA A 121 10.23 22.16 -0.19
N ILE A 122 11.36 22.85 0.00
CA ILE A 122 11.45 23.97 0.93
C ILE A 122 10.70 25.20 0.39
N GLY A 123 10.90 25.54 -0.89
CA GLY A 123 10.22 26.66 -1.55
C GLY A 123 8.70 26.62 -1.43
N ASP A 124 8.10 25.45 -1.65
CA ASP A 124 6.66 25.19 -1.56
C ASP A 124 6.11 25.42 -0.13
N THR A 125 6.96 25.33 0.91
CA THR A 125 6.56 25.67 2.30
C THR A 125 6.63 27.16 2.60
N LEU A 126 7.32 27.96 1.78
CA LEU A 126 7.61 29.37 2.06
C LEU A 126 6.72 30.32 1.28
N VAL A 127 6.52 30.02 0.00
CA VAL A 127 5.84 30.87 -0.96
C VAL A 127 4.74 30.08 -1.68
N GLU A 128 3.54 30.64 -1.66
CA GLU A 128 2.41 30.12 -2.43
C GLU A 128 2.11 31.07 -3.60
N ILE A 129 2.01 30.54 -4.83
CA ILE A 129 1.87 31.34 -6.06
C ILE A 129 0.52 31.07 -6.73
N HIS A 130 -0.42 31.99 -6.55
CA HIS A 130 -1.74 31.93 -7.14
C HIS A 130 -1.82 32.64 -8.49
N GLY A 131 -1.44 31.93 -9.56
CA GLY A 131 -1.51 32.42 -10.95
C GLY A 131 -2.70 31.92 -11.77
N GLN A 132 -2.67 32.21 -13.09
CA GLN A 132 -3.71 31.81 -14.06
C GLN A 132 -3.81 30.27 -14.24
N PHE A 133 -2.73 29.52 -14.00
CA PHE A 133 -2.69 28.06 -14.24
C PHE A 133 -3.33 27.21 -13.13
N GLU A 134 -3.40 27.68 -11.88
CA GLU A 134 -4.02 26.94 -10.76
C GLU A 134 -5.54 26.82 -10.89
N THR A 135 -6.16 27.72 -11.64
CA THR A 135 -7.60 27.77 -11.89
C THR A 135 -8.15 26.47 -12.49
N GLN A 136 -7.32 25.67 -13.17
CA GLN A 136 -7.71 24.37 -13.70
C GLN A 136 -7.86 23.29 -12.62
N GLY A 137 -7.09 23.37 -11.52
CA GLY A 137 -7.12 22.40 -10.44
C GLY A 137 -8.48 22.33 -9.78
N LEU A 138 -9.01 23.48 -9.32
CA LEU A 138 -10.32 23.55 -8.66
C LEU A 138 -11.50 23.14 -9.57
N LEU A 139 -11.33 23.25 -10.89
CA LEU A 139 -12.35 22.81 -11.85
C LEU A 139 -12.37 21.29 -12.06
N ASP A 140 -11.32 20.58 -11.64
CA ASP A 140 -11.25 19.12 -11.67
C ASP A 140 -11.68 18.52 -10.32
N PRO A 141 -12.80 17.78 -10.27
CA PRO A 141 -13.25 17.10 -9.05
C PRO A 141 -12.22 16.19 -8.40
N LYS A 142 -11.22 15.70 -9.15
CA LYS A 142 -10.14 14.85 -8.59
C LYS A 142 -9.29 15.58 -7.56
N THR A 143 -9.20 16.92 -7.63
CA THR A 143 -8.40 17.74 -6.71
C THR A 143 -9.17 18.16 -5.47
N HIS A 144 -10.52 18.09 -5.49
CA HIS A 144 -11.37 18.63 -4.43
C HIS A 144 -11.08 18.01 -3.06
N ARG A 145 -10.80 16.71 -3.02
CA ARG A 145 -10.38 16.04 -1.79
C ARG A 145 -9.10 16.63 -1.24
N ASP A 146 -8.07 16.68 -2.08
CA ASP A 146 -6.74 17.09 -1.64
C ASP A 146 -6.80 18.57 -1.14
N ILE A 147 -7.62 19.41 -1.78
CA ILE A 147 -7.89 20.79 -1.30
C ILE A 147 -8.63 20.82 0.05
N LEU A 148 -9.65 19.98 0.25
CA LEU A 148 -10.38 19.93 1.51
C LEU A 148 -9.49 19.40 2.64
N ASP A 149 -8.66 18.40 2.35
CA ASP A 149 -7.70 17.81 3.28
C ASP A 149 -6.65 18.86 3.71
N ASP A 150 -6.16 19.66 2.76
CA ASP A 150 -5.27 20.79 3.04
C ASP A 150 -5.96 21.84 3.92
N TYR A 151 -7.23 22.18 3.65
CA TYR A 151 -7.98 23.10 4.52
C TYR A 151 -8.20 22.52 5.93
N ALA A 152 -8.43 21.21 6.02
CA ALA A 152 -8.64 20.49 7.27
C ALA A 152 -7.34 20.32 8.10
N GLN A 153 -6.17 20.44 7.47
CA GLN A 153 -4.85 20.25 8.08
C GLN A 153 -4.68 18.85 8.73
N ILE A 154 -5.11 17.79 8.02
CA ILE A 154 -5.20 16.41 8.53
C ILE A 154 -4.09 15.48 8.00
N ALA A 155 -2.90 16.02 7.77
CA ALA A 155 -1.81 15.28 7.11
C ALA A 155 -1.36 14.03 7.90
N ASP A 156 -1.41 14.07 9.23
CA ASP A 156 -0.98 12.96 10.07
C ASP A 156 -2.03 11.84 10.12
N GLU A 157 -3.32 12.19 10.12
CA GLU A 157 -4.43 11.24 10.01
C GLU A 157 -4.43 10.55 8.65
N LEU A 158 -4.09 11.28 7.57
CA LEU A 158 -3.93 10.71 6.23
C LEU A 158 -2.77 9.71 6.16
N LYS A 159 -1.65 9.97 6.84
CA LYS A 159 -0.54 8.99 6.94
C LYS A 159 -0.96 7.74 7.70
N ALA A 160 -1.70 7.89 8.80
CA ALA A 160 -2.22 6.76 9.57
C ALA A 160 -3.19 5.91 8.72
N LEU A 161 -4.08 6.59 7.98
CA LEU A 161 -5.01 5.97 7.04
C LEU A 161 -4.27 5.18 5.93
N GLU A 162 -3.27 5.78 5.30
CA GLU A 162 -2.46 5.13 4.27
C GLU A 162 -1.75 3.89 4.82
N THR A 163 -1.21 3.98 6.03
CA THR A 163 -0.54 2.86 6.70
C THR A 163 -1.50 1.70 6.94
N ALA A 164 -2.69 1.99 7.47
CA ALA A 164 -3.73 0.98 7.71
C ALA A 164 -4.24 0.36 6.40
N TRP A 165 -4.40 1.17 5.33
CA TRP A 165 -4.78 0.69 4.01
C TRP A 165 -3.76 -0.28 3.43
N ARG A 166 -2.45 0.05 3.51
CA ARG A 166 -1.38 -0.83 3.03
C ARG A 166 -1.39 -2.16 3.79
N ALA A 167 -1.47 -2.12 5.12
CA ALA A 167 -1.51 -3.34 5.93
C ALA A 167 -2.69 -4.26 5.55
N TRP A 168 -3.86 -3.69 5.28
CA TRP A 168 -5.02 -4.44 4.80
C TRP A 168 -4.82 -5.03 3.40
N GLN A 169 -4.32 -4.23 2.45
CA GLN A 169 -4.09 -4.71 1.07
C GLN A 169 -3.00 -5.78 1.00
N ASP A 170 -1.92 -5.64 1.78
CA ASP A 170 -0.85 -6.63 1.86
C ASP A 170 -1.39 -7.95 2.42
N THR A 171 -2.14 -7.90 3.52
CA THR A 171 -2.77 -9.11 4.12
C THR A 171 -3.75 -9.78 3.15
N ARG A 172 -4.57 -8.98 2.45
CA ARG A 172 -5.53 -9.48 1.46
C ARG A 172 -4.83 -10.14 0.27
N LYS A 173 -3.71 -9.57 -0.17
CA LYS A 173 -2.87 -10.16 -1.23
C LYS A 173 -2.24 -11.46 -0.76
N ASP A 174 -1.68 -11.50 0.45
CA ASP A 174 -1.07 -12.70 1.02
C ASP A 174 -2.10 -13.84 1.15
N LEU A 175 -3.33 -13.52 1.56
CA LEU A 175 -4.43 -14.48 1.60
C LEU A 175 -4.81 -14.98 0.20
N ALA A 176 -4.92 -14.08 -0.79
CA ALA A 176 -5.23 -14.47 -2.17
C ALA A 176 -4.12 -15.33 -2.81
N ASP A 177 -2.86 -15.01 -2.53
CA ASP A 177 -1.70 -15.79 -3.00
C ASP A 177 -1.64 -17.17 -2.32
N LEU A 178 -2.06 -17.26 -1.04
CA LEU A 178 -2.19 -18.52 -0.33
C LEU A 178 -3.38 -19.35 -0.85
N ASP A 179 -4.55 -18.74 -1.05
CA ASP A 179 -5.73 -19.39 -1.62
C ASP A 179 -5.45 -19.95 -3.02
N ALA A 180 -4.68 -19.23 -3.83
CA ALA A 180 -4.23 -19.72 -5.14
C ALA A 180 -3.30 -20.94 -5.05
N LYS A 181 -2.57 -21.10 -3.94
CA LYS A 181 -1.70 -22.27 -3.67
C LYS A 181 -2.45 -23.43 -3.02
N ILE A 182 -3.42 -23.15 -2.15
CA ILE A 182 -4.22 -24.14 -1.41
C ILE A 182 -5.37 -24.72 -2.27
N ALA A 183 -5.32 -24.61 -3.60
CA ALA A 183 -6.31 -25.28 -4.46
C ALA A 183 -6.18 -26.82 -4.41
N ARG A 184 -6.59 -27.42 -3.29
CA ARG A 184 -6.67 -28.84 -2.96
C ARG A 184 -8.12 -29.17 -2.62
N THR A 185 -8.58 -30.33 -3.02
CA THR A 185 -9.99 -30.73 -2.86
C THR A 185 -10.18 -31.37 -1.49
N ASP A 186 -11.32 -31.12 -0.83
CA ASP A 186 -11.73 -31.82 0.39
C ASP A 186 -11.63 -33.35 0.26
N GLU A 187 -11.80 -33.87 -0.97
CA GLU A 187 -11.63 -35.28 -1.33
C GLU A 187 -10.22 -35.84 -1.03
N GLU A 188 -9.17 -35.04 -1.20
CA GLU A 188 -7.78 -35.45 -0.94
C GLU A 188 -7.52 -35.58 0.57
N ILE A 189 -8.03 -34.64 1.37
CA ILE A 189 -7.92 -34.66 2.83
C ILE A 189 -8.66 -35.87 3.41
N GLU A 190 -9.89 -36.13 2.95
CA GLU A 190 -10.67 -37.29 3.38
C GLU A 190 -9.99 -38.61 2.99
N TYR A 191 -9.38 -38.69 1.80
CA TYR A 191 -8.58 -39.84 1.40
C TYR A 191 -7.38 -40.07 2.34
N LEU A 192 -6.63 -39.02 2.69
CA LEU A 192 -5.48 -39.12 3.59
C LEU A 192 -5.90 -39.59 4.99
N LYS A 193 -6.93 -38.99 5.58
CA LYS A 193 -7.44 -39.36 6.91
C LYS A 193 -7.89 -40.82 6.97
N THR A 194 -8.74 -41.24 6.04
CA THR A 194 -9.23 -42.63 5.99
C THR A 194 -8.10 -43.63 5.74
N SER A 195 -7.10 -43.27 4.93
CA SER A 195 -5.93 -44.12 4.68
C SER A 195 -5.02 -44.26 5.90
N ILE A 196 -4.81 -43.19 6.67
CA ILE A 196 -4.06 -43.23 7.93
C ILE A 196 -4.79 -44.10 8.95
N GLU A 197 -6.11 -43.91 9.14
CA GLU A 197 -6.92 -44.71 10.08
C GLU A 197 -6.87 -46.21 9.75
N ASP A 198 -6.99 -46.57 8.47
CA ASP A 198 -6.90 -47.96 8.01
C ASP A 198 -5.53 -48.60 8.34
N LEU A 199 -4.43 -47.87 8.10
CA LEU A 199 -3.07 -48.35 8.34
C LEU A 199 -2.71 -48.38 9.83
N GLU A 200 -3.16 -47.40 10.61
CA GLU A 200 -3.00 -47.39 12.07
C GLU A 200 -3.73 -48.56 12.72
N ARG A 201 -4.94 -48.88 12.24
CA ARG A 201 -5.70 -50.05 12.70
C ARG A 201 -5.00 -51.35 12.34
N LEU A 202 -4.37 -51.42 11.16
CA LEU A 202 -3.58 -52.58 10.74
C LEU A 202 -2.28 -52.71 11.57
N ASN A 203 -1.67 -51.59 11.97
CA ASN A 203 -0.42 -51.51 12.73
C ASN A 203 0.70 -52.41 12.17
N PRO A 204 1.08 -52.28 10.89
CA PRO A 204 2.13 -53.09 10.28
C PRO A 204 3.49 -52.78 10.93
N GLN A 205 4.30 -53.81 11.16
CA GLN A 205 5.66 -53.66 11.68
C GLN A 205 6.70 -53.83 10.56
N VAL A 206 7.86 -53.21 10.73
CA VAL A 206 8.97 -53.31 9.78
C VAL A 206 9.49 -54.75 9.73
N GLY A 207 9.56 -55.34 8.53
CA GLY A 207 10.01 -56.72 8.30
C GLY A 207 9.01 -57.79 8.75
N GLU A 208 7.79 -57.41 9.11
CA GLU A 208 6.74 -58.33 9.54
C GLU A 208 6.33 -59.28 8.42
N ALA A 209 6.16 -58.77 7.19
CA ALA A 209 5.65 -59.60 6.10
C ALA A 209 6.67 -60.66 5.66
N GLU A 210 7.96 -60.31 5.65
CA GLU A 210 9.05 -61.26 5.43
C GLU A 210 9.06 -62.35 6.50
N THR A 211 9.03 -61.95 7.78
CA THR A 211 9.00 -62.89 8.92
C THR A 211 7.80 -63.83 8.87
N LEU A 212 6.60 -63.30 8.59
CA LEU A 212 5.39 -64.09 8.46
C LEU A 212 5.44 -65.03 7.24
N SER A 213 6.08 -64.61 6.14
CA SER A 213 6.25 -65.45 4.96
C SER A 213 7.18 -66.64 5.22
N GLU A 214 8.29 -66.44 5.94
CA GLU A 214 9.18 -67.53 6.38
C GLU A 214 8.46 -68.49 7.33
N LYS A 215 7.73 -67.93 8.29
CA LYS A 215 6.94 -68.71 9.26
C LYS A 215 5.83 -69.52 8.57
N LYS A 216 5.17 -68.94 7.56
CA LYS A 216 4.19 -69.66 6.74
C LYS A 216 4.81 -70.90 6.09
N GLN A 217 6.02 -70.78 5.52
CA GLN A 217 6.69 -71.92 4.91
C GLN A 217 7.00 -73.03 5.92
N LEU A 218 7.42 -72.65 7.13
CA LEU A 218 7.67 -73.59 8.22
C LEU A 218 6.37 -74.34 8.62
N LEU A 219 5.29 -73.60 8.88
CA LEU A 219 4.00 -74.17 9.28
C LEU A 219 3.39 -75.08 8.20
N MET A 220 3.51 -74.71 6.91
CA MET A 220 3.10 -75.58 5.80
C MET A 220 3.91 -76.88 5.76
N GLY A 221 5.21 -76.82 6.06
CA GLY A 221 6.06 -78.00 6.18
C GLY A 221 5.65 -78.91 7.34
N MET A 222 5.32 -78.31 8.50
CA MET A 222 4.83 -79.04 9.67
C MET A 222 3.49 -79.73 9.40
N ASP A 223 2.54 -79.04 8.78
CA ASP A 223 1.24 -79.62 8.41
C ASP A 223 1.39 -80.79 7.42
N ALA A 224 2.29 -80.67 6.44
CA ALA A 224 2.60 -81.76 5.52
C ALA A 224 3.19 -83.00 6.24
N ILE A 225 4.05 -82.80 7.25
CA ILE A 225 4.59 -83.89 8.07
C ILE A 225 3.48 -84.57 8.88
N LEU A 226 2.62 -83.78 9.54
CA LEU A 226 1.50 -84.28 10.33
C LEU A 226 0.51 -85.09 9.47
N GLN A 227 0.18 -84.60 8.27
CA GLN A 227 -0.67 -85.33 7.31
C GLN A 227 -0.02 -86.65 6.87
N ALA A 228 1.30 -86.65 6.61
CA ALA A 228 2.04 -87.86 6.26
C ALA A 228 2.05 -88.88 7.42
N PHE A 229 2.24 -88.42 8.65
CA PHE A 229 2.20 -89.26 9.85
C PHE A 229 0.80 -89.85 10.08
N GLN A 230 -0.25 -89.04 9.92
CA GLN A 230 -1.62 -89.51 10.04
C GLN A 230 -1.94 -90.58 8.99
N SER A 231 -1.54 -90.37 7.73
CA SER A 231 -1.73 -91.35 6.65
C SER A 231 -0.93 -92.65 6.87
N ALA A 232 0.31 -92.54 7.35
CA ALA A 232 1.15 -93.69 7.69
C ALA A 232 0.56 -94.49 8.86
N LYS A 233 0.14 -93.79 9.94
CA LYS A 233 -0.53 -94.38 11.09
C LYS A 233 -1.81 -95.10 10.67
N GLU A 234 -2.67 -94.47 9.87
CA GLU A 234 -3.90 -95.07 9.37
C GLU A 234 -3.61 -96.35 8.56
N SER A 235 -2.57 -96.35 7.72
CA SER A 235 -2.14 -97.55 6.97
C SER A 235 -1.67 -98.70 7.87
N ILE A 236 -1.14 -98.39 9.04
CA ILE A 236 -0.62 -99.37 10.00
C ILE A 236 -1.73 -99.92 10.91
N THR A 237 -2.52 -99.01 11.52
CA THR A 237 -3.41 -99.32 12.65
C THR A 237 -4.89 -99.43 12.25
N SER A 238 -5.26 -99.17 10.99
CA SER A 238 -6.64 -99.37 10.53
C SER A 238 -7.05 -100.84 10.60
N ASN A 239 -8.36 -101.10 10.58
CA ASN A 239 -8.91 -102.45 10.51
C ASN A 239 -8.41 -103.16 9.23
N ASN A 240 -7.72 -104.30 9.38
CA ASN A 240 -6.99 -105.00 8.31
C ASN A 240 -5.76 -104.22 7.78
N GLY A 241 -5.18 -103.35 8.60
CA GLY A 241 -3.90 -102.67 8.40
C GLY A 241 -2.69 -103.60 8.57
N ALA A 242 -1.47 -103.03 8.49
CA ALA A 242 -0.24 -103.80 8.57
C ALA A 242 -0.12 -104.60 9.89
N GLU A 243 -0.48 -103.98 11.02
CA GLU A 243 -0.42 -104.62 12.33
C GLU A 243 -1.38 -105.82 12.43
N ASP A 244 -2.64 -105.63 12.05
CA ASP A 244 -3.66 -106.68 12.02
C ASP A 244 -3.26 -107.86 11.12
N ARG A 245 -2.68 -107.58 9.95
CA ARG A 245 -2.25 -108.63 9.01
C ARG A 245 -1.09 -109.45 9.56
N LEU A 246 -0.11 -108.79 10.19
CA LEU A 246 1.02 -109.46 10.84
C LEU A 246 0.55 -110.28 12.04
N PHE A 247 -0.35 -109.73 12.86
CA PHE A 247 -0.94 -110.44 13.99
C PHE A 247 -1.73 -111.69 13.56
N ASN A 248 -2.52 -111.57 12.49
CA ASN A 248 -3.25 -112.71 11.92
C ASN A 248 -2.31 -113.76 11.30
N ALA A 249 -1.21 -113.35 10.68
CA ALA A 249 -0.17 -114.26 10.18
C ALA A 249 0.50 -115.02 11.35
N CYS A 250 0.83 -114.30 12.43
CA CYS A 250 1.39 -114.88 13.66
C CYS A 250 0.44 -115.94 14.25
N LYS A 251 -0.84 -115.58 14.47
CA LYS A 251 -1.89 -116.52 14.91
C LYS A 251 -2.08 -117.72 13.97
N GLY A 252 -1.88 -117.53 12.67
CA GLY A 252 -1.93 -118.60 11.68
C GLY A 252 -0.82 -119.64 11.90
N LEU A 253 0.40 -119.18 12.18
CA LEU A 253 1.57 -120.02 12.45
C LEU A 253 1.51 -120.69 13.83
N GLU A 254 1.01 -119.98 14.86
CA GLU A 254 0.84 -120.54 16.22
C GLU A 254 -0.02 -121.81 16.22
N LYS A 255 -1.07 -121.87 15.37
CA LYS A 255 -1.95 -123.04 15.26
C LYS A 255 -1.25 -124.30 14.76
N VAL A 256 -0.08 -124.19 14.15
CA VAL A 256 0.65 -125.32 13.53
C VAL A 256 2.04 -125.53 14.12
N VAL A 257 2.47 -124.72 15.10
CA VAL A 257 3.83 -124.73 15.67
C VAL A 257 4.22 -126.10 16.25
N GLU A 258 3.28 -126.79 16.91
CA GLU A 258 3.51 -128.12 17.51
C GLU A 258 3.93 -129.17 16.48
N LYS A 259 3.62 -128.97 15.18
CA LYS A 259 3.97 -129.90 14.11
C LYS A 259 5.44 -129.80 13.67
N ALA A 260 6.08 -128.65 13.85
CA ALA A 260 7.46 -128.38 13.42
C ALA A 260 8.07 -127.24 14.27
N PRO A 261 8.29 -127.47 15.57
CA PRO A 261 8.63 -126.40 16.51
C PRO A 261 9.98 -125.74 16.20
N GLU A 262 11.01 -126.51 15.83
CA GLU A 262 12.34 -125.98 15.51
C GLU A 262 12.35 -125.08 14.27
N GLN A 263 11.44 -125.30 13.31
CA GLN A 263 11.34 -124.52 12.08
C GLN A 263 10.36 -123.33 12.20
N ILE A 264 9.27 -123.47 12.96
CA ILE A 264 8.17 -122.48 13.00
C ILE A 264 8.35 -121.47 14.13
N SER A 265 8.84 -121.87 15.32
CA SER A 265 9.03 -120.94 16.45
C SER A 265 9.93 -119.74 16.11
N PRO A 266 11.05 -119.88 15.36
CA PRO A 266 11.84 -118.73 14.93
C PRO A 266 11.09 -117.78 13.99
N LEU A 267 10.12 -118.27 13.20
CA LEU A 267 9.31 -117.44 12.30
C LEU A 267 8.29 -116.60 13.08
N ILE A 268 7.65 -117.19 14.10
CA ILE A 268 6.74 -116.50 15.02
C ILE A 268 7.48 -115.39 15.76
N GLY A 269 8.66 -115.68 16.33
CA GLY A 269 9.48 -114.68 17.02
C GLY A 269 9.83 -113.48 16.13
N ARG A 270 10.17 -113.72 14.85
CA ARG A 270 10.44 -112.64 13.90
C ARG A 270 9.20 -111.81 13.53
N LEU A 271 8.00 -112.40 13.57
CA LEU A 271 6.75 -111.66 13.35
C LEU A 271 6.40 -110.80 14.57
N ASP A 272 6.59 -111.31 15.79
CA ASP A 272 6.37 -110.53 17.02
C ASP A 272 7.36 -109.37 17.15
N GLU A 273 8.62 -109.57 16.76
CA GLU A 273 9.62 -108.50 16.64
C GLU A 273 9.17 -107.43 15.62
N ALA A 274 8.64 -107.85 14.46
CA ALA A 274 8.14 -106.92 13.45
C ALA A 274 6.89 -106.14 13.93
N ILE A 275 5.98 -106.80 14.66
CA ILE A 275 4.81 -106.15 15.27
C ILE A 275 5.26 -105.11 16.31
N SER A 276 6.21 -105.47 17.17
CA SER A 276 6.75 -104.56 18.20
C SER A 276 7.43 -103.36 17.55
N ALA A 277 8.29 -103.58 16.56
CA ALA A 277 8.97 -102.52 15.83
C ALA A 277 8.01 -101.53 15.14
N ILE A 278 6.92 -102.03 14.56
CA ILE A 278 5.90 -101.17 13.93
C ILE A 278 5.14 -100.35 14.98
N ARG A 279 4.85 -100.92 16.16
CA ARG A 279 4.23 -100.19 17.27
C ARG A 279 5.14 -99.08 17.82
N ASP A 280 6.43 -99.36 17.95
CA ASP A 280 7.42 -98.36 18.37
C ASP A 280 7.45 -97.19 17.38
N VAL A 281 7.45 -97.47 16.06
CA VAL A 281 7.37 -96.43 15.02
C VAL A 281 6.09 -95.61 15.12
N VAL A 282 4.93 -96.21 15.42
CA VAL A 282 3.68 -95.48 15.65
C VAL A 282 3.78 -94.59 16.89
N GLY A 283 4.33 -95.10 17.99
CA GLY A 283 4.56 -94.32 19.20
C GLY A 283 5.50 -93.12 18.98
N ASP A 284 6.58 -93.32 18.24
CA ASP A 284 7.53 -92.26 17.87
C ASP A 284 6.83 -91.19 17.00
N MET A 285 6.04 -91.60 16.00
CA MET A 285 5.25 -90.66 15.18
C MET A 285 4.26 -89.85 16.00
N GLU A 286 3.56 -90.48 16.95
CA GLU A 286 2.62 -89.80 17.85
C GLU A 286 3.31 -88.80 18.78
N SER A 287 4.48 -89.16 19.32
CA SER A 287 5.27 -88.26 20.17
C SER A 287 5.75 -87.04 19.38
N ILE A 288 6.32 -87.24 18.19
CA ILE A 288 6.78 -86.13 17.34
C ILE A 288 5.60 -85.25 16.90
N ALA A 289 4.45 -85.86 16.55
CA ALA A 289 3.25 -85.10 16.18
C ALA A 289 2.69 -84.24 17.34
N TYR A 290 2.81 -84.72 18.58
CA TYR A 290 2.42 -83.96 19.76
C TYR A 290 3.33 -82.75 19.97
N ASP A 291 4.65 -82.95 19.87
CA ASP A 291 5.64 -81.88 20.03
C ASP A 291 5.46 -80.79 18.94
N LEU A 292 5.22 -81.19 17.69
CA LEU A 292 5.00 -80.25 16.57
C LEU A 292 3.71 -79.43 16.70
N ASN A 293 2.68 -79.90 17.41
CA ASN A 293 1.42 -79.17 17.60
C ASN A 293 1.42 -78.24 18.83
N SER A 294 2.50 -78.22 19.62
CA SER A 294 2.53 -77.51 20.91
C SER A 294 2.66 -75.98 20.81
N ASP A 295 3.08 -75.44 19.66
CA ASP A 295 3.41 -74.02 19.49
C ASP A 295 2.21 -73.06 19.28
N GLY A 296 0.97 -73.58 19.19
CA GLY A 296 -0.26 -72.79 19.38
C GLY A 296 -0.62 -71.72 18.34
N GLU A 297 0.27 -71.37 17.41
CA GLU A 297 -0.01 -70.45 16.31
C GLU A 297 -0.50 -71.19 15.06
N SER A 298 -1.63 -70.75 14.50
CA SER A 298 -2.21 -71.43 13.34
C SER A 298 -1.70 -70.84 12.02
N LEU A 299 -1.65 -71.69 10.99
CA LEU A 299 -1.37 -71.26 9.61
C LEU A 299 -2.43 -70.25 9.11
N GLU A 300 -3.67 -70.39 9.57
CA GLU A 300 -4.80 -69.52 9.21
C GLU A 300 -4.57 -68.08 9.71
N ASP A 301 -4.11 -67.91 10.96
CA ASP A 301 -3.81 -66.58 11.52
C ASP A 301 -2.69 -65.86 10.75
N VAL A 302 -1.64 -66.61 10.38
CA VAL A 302 -0.51 -66.07 9.59
C VAL A 302 -0.97 -65.65 8.19
N ASP A 303 -1.83 -66.46 7.56
CA ASP A 303 -2.35 -66.15 6.23
C ASP A 303 -3.31 -64.96 6.24
N ASP A 304 -4.22 -64.89 7.21
CA ASP A 304 -5.13 -63.75 7.37
C ASP A 304 -4.35 -62.45 7.58
N ARG A 305 -3.30 -62.48 8.41
CA ARG A 305 -2.43 -61.33 8.63
C ARG A 305 -1.71 -60.90 7.34
N LEU A 306 -1.09 -61.83 6.62
CA LEU A 306 -0.44 -61.54 5.33
C LEU A 306 -1.43 -61.04 4.27
N HIS A 307 -2.66 -61.55 4.26
CA HIS A 307 -3.72 -61.10 3.36
C HIS A 307 -4.16 -59.66 3.66
N ALA A 308 -4.35 -59.32 4.94
CA ALA A 308 -4.67 -57.96 5.37
C ALA A 308 -3.57 -56.96 4.97
N MET A 309 -2.30 -57.30 5.20
CA MET A 309 -1.17 -56.45 4.80
C MET A 309 -1.11 -56.28 3.27
N ARG A 310 -1.25 -57.36 2.50
CA ARG A 310 -1.26 -57.28 1.03
C ARG A 310 -2.43 -56.46 0.47
N ALA A 311 -3.58 -56.48 1.14
CA ALA A 311 -4.74 -55.68 0.73
C ALA A 311 -4.44 -54.18 0.83
N GLN A 312 -3.85 -53.73 1.94
CA GLN A 312 -3.43 -52.33 2.11
C GLN A 312 -2.26 -51.96 1.19
N ALA A 313 -1.30 -52.85 1.01
CA ALA A 313 -0.17 -52.65 0.09
C ALA A 313 -0.65 -52.37 -1.34
N ARG A 314 -1.68 -53.11 -1.82
CA ARG A 314 -2.32 -52.85 -3.11
C ARG A 314 -3.09 -51.52 -3.17
N LYS A 315 -3.73 -51.11 -2.07
CA LYS A 315 -4.46 -49.82 -1.99
C LYS A 315 -3.49 -48.63 -2.13
N HIS A 316 -2.25 -48.79 -1.64
CA HIS A 316 -1.24 -47.73 -1.60
C HIS A 316 -0.09 -47.88 -2.62
N ASP A 317 -0.18 -48.89 -3.49
CA ASP A 317 0.82 -49.21 -4.53
C ASP A 317 2.25 -49.34 -3.98
N CYS A 318 2.41 -50.15 -2.92
CA CYS A 318 3.71 -50.42 -2.31
C CYS A 318 3.85 -51.90 -1.92
N PHE A 319 5.02 -52.32 -1.42
CA PHE A 319 5.17 -53.64 -0.84
C PHE A 319 4.62 -53.68 0.59
N PRO A 320 4.19 -54.85 1.10
CA PRO A 320 3.68 -54.97 2.47
C PRO A 320 4.64 -54.46 3.56
N ASP A 321 5.96 -54.62 3.38
CA ASP A 321 6.97 -54.12 4.33
C ASP A 321 7.21 -52.61 4.23
N ASP A 322 6.76 -51.95 3.15
CA ASP A 322 6.86 -50.48 2.99
C ASP A 322 5.69 -49.76 3.67
N LEU A 323 4.66 -50.48 4.14
CA LEU A 323 3.47 -49.88 4.77
C LEU A 323 3.78 -48.95 5.95
N PRO A 324 4.75 -49.24 6.85
CA PRO A 324 5.12 -48.32 7.91
C PRO A 324 5.69 -46.99 7.38
N GLU A 325 6.57 -47.04 6.37
CA GLU A 325 7.10 -45.84 5.73
C GLU A 325 6.00 -45.06 5.00
N LYS A 326 5.08 -45.78 4.36
CA LYS A 326 3.92 -45.17 3.70
C LYS A 326 3.01 -44.45 4.69
N LEU A 327 2.77 -45.03 5.87
CA LEU A 327 1.99 -44.38 6.93
C LEU A 327 2.63 -43.05 7.38
N GLU A 328 3.94 -43.03 7.59
CA GLU A 328 4.67 -41.81 7.94
C GLU A 328 4.60 -40.75 6.83
N SER A 329 4.73 -41.14 5.56
CA SER A 329 4.55 -40.24 4.42
C SER A 329 3.15 -39.62 4.40
N LEU A 330 2.08 -40.42 4.59
CA LEU A 330 0.70 -39.92 4.57
C LEU A 330 0.44 -38.95 5.73
N ARG A 331 1.01 -39.22 6.91
CA ARG A 331 0.95 -38.30 8.07
C ARG A 331 1.63 -36.97 7.78
N ALA A 332 2.83 -37.00 7.19
CA ALA A 332 3.56 -35.80 6.82
C ALA A 332 2.79 -34.95 5.77
N ASP A 333 2.16 -35.62 4.79
CA ASP A 333 1.33 -34.95 3.79
C ASP A 333 0.09 -34.28 4.42
N LEU A 334 -0.60 -34.97 5.33
CA LEU A 334 -1.75 -34.43 6.05
C LEU A 334 -1.35 -33.26 6.97
N GLU A 335 -0.26 -33.39 7.72
CA GLU A 335 0.24 -32.32 8.60
C GLU A 335 0.62 -31.07 7.79
N ALA A 336 1.24 -31.24 6.63
CA ALA A 336 1.57 -30.12 5.75
C ALA A 336 0.32 -29.38 5.24
N ILE A 337 -0.78 -30.10 4.98
CA ILE A 337 -2.08 -29.49 4.64
C ILE A 337 -2.66 -28.74 5.84
N GLU A 338 -2.71 -29.36 7.01
CA GLU A 338 -3.28 -28.75 8.21
C GLU A 338 -2.51 -27.48 8.64
N GLN A 339 -1.18 -27.48 8.52
CA GLN A 339 -0.36 -26.28 8.78
C GLN A 339 -0.70 -25.13 7.82
N GLN A 340 -1.01 -25.44 6.55
CA GLN A 340 -1.44 -24.44 5.56
C GLN A 340 -2.82 -23.88 5.91
N ASP A 341 -3.77 -24.71 6.33
CA ASP A 341 -5.11 -24.26 6.78
C ASP A 341 -5.01 -23.38 8.03
N MET A 342 -4.21 -23.78 9.02
CA MET A 342 -3.96 -22.95 10.20
C MET A 342 -3.33 -21.60 9.84
N HIS A 343 -2.45 -21.56 8.82
CA HIS A 343 -1.88 -20.31 8.33
C HIS A 343 -2.94 -19.45 7.63
N ARG A 344 -3.81 -20.08 6.83
CA ARG A 344 -4.93 -19.45 6.15
C ARG A 344 -5.91 -18.80 7.14
N ASP A 345 -6.32 -19.52 8.17
CA ASP A 345 -7.22 -19.00 9.21
C ASP A 345 -6.61 -17.79 9.94
N LYS A 346 -5.30 -17.81 10.19
CA LYS A 346 -4.58 -16.64 10.74
C LYS A 346 -4.63 -15.44 9.81
N LEU A 347 -4.41 -15.64 8.51
CA LEU A 347 -4.48 -14.56 7.52
C LEU A 347 -5.91 -14.01 7.38
N ILE A 348 -6.95 -14.85 7.44
CA ILE A 348 -8.34 -14.39 7.46
C ILE A 348 -8.63 -13.52 8.69
N ALA A 349 -8.22 -13.97 9.87
CA ALA A 349 -8.39 -13.19 11.10
C ALA A 349 -7.63 -11.85 11.02
N GLN A 350 -6.43 -11.86 10.43
CA GLN A 350 -5.62 -10.67 10.22
C GLN A 350 -6.24 -9.72 9.18
N GLU A 351 -6.84 -10.22 8.11
CA GLU A 351 -7.55 -9.40 7.12
C GLU A 351 -8.74 -8.69 7.76
N ILE A 352 -9.54 -9.40 8.56
CA ILE A 352 -10.67 -8.82 9.29
C ILE A 352 -10.20 -7.70 10.23
N GLN A 353 -9.11 -7.93 10.95
CA GLN A 353 -8.55 -6.96 11.90
C GLN A 353 -7.99 -5.73 11.20
N THR A 354 -7.14 -5.91 10.17
CA THR A 354 -6.54 -4.81 9.40
C THR A 354 -7.59 -4.01 8.63
N ARG A 355 -8.63 -4.67 8.09
CA ARG A 355 -9.80 -3.99 7.49
C ARG A 355 -10.51 -3.11 8.52
N LYS A 356 -10.72 -3.60 9.75
CA LYS A 356 -11.35 -2.83 10.83
C LYS A 356 -10.50 -1.63 11.25
N GLU A 357 -9.18 -1.78 11.30
CA GLU A 357 -8.26 -0.69 11.59
C GLU A 357 -8.31 0.40 10.50
N TYR A 358 -8.32 0.01 9.22
CA TYR A 358 -8.55 0.92 8.11
C TYR A 358 -9.92 1.62 8.21
N MET A 359 -10.98 0.88 8.56
CA MET A 359 -12.32 1.44 8.79
C MET A 359 -12.34 2.53 9.85
N ASN A 360 -11.69 2.28 11.00
CA ASN A 360 -11.61 3.25 12.07
C ASN A 360 -10.83 4.50 11.66
N ALA A 361 -9.66 4.32 11.02
CA ALA A 361 -8.84 5.42 10.55
C ALA A 361 -9.57 6.28 9.50
N ALA A 362 -10.30 5.66 8.57
CA ALA A 362 -11.03 6.43 7.57
C ALA A 362 -12.22 7.16 8.17
N SER A 363 -12.94 6.56 9.13
CA SER A 363 -14.04 7.24 9.83
C SER A 363 -13.57 8.53 10.51
N VAL A 364 -12.39 8.52 11.14
CA VAL A 364 -11.78 9.72 11.73
C VAL A 364 -11.53 10.77 10.65
N VAL A 365 -10.95 10.38 9.50
CA VAL A 365 -10.71 11.28 8.37
C VAL A 365 -12.03 11.83 7.79
N THR A 366 -13.07 11.01 7.67
CA THR A 366 -14.41 11.41 7.20
C THR A 366 -15.02 12.47 8.13
N GLU A 367 -14.98 12.27 9.45
CA GLU A 367 -15.49 13.24 10.42
C GLU A 367 -14.76 14.59 10.35
N LEU A 368 -13.42 14.56 10.22
CA LEU A 368 -12.62 15.76 10.07
C LEU A 368 -12.93 16.49 8.76
N ARG A 369 -13.07 15.75 7.65
CA ARG A 369 -13.48 16.29 6.35
C ARG A 369 -14.88 16.90 6.41
N GLN A 370 -15.82 16.27 7.09
CA GLN A 370 -17.18 16.80 7.22
C GLN A 370 -17.19 18.13 8.00
N SER A 371 -16.46 18.19 9.12
CA SER A 371 -16.30 19.45 9.87
C SER A 371 -15.60 20.52 9.04
N ALA A 372 -14.57 20.15 8.28
CA ALA A 372 -13.85 21.04 7.40
C ALA A 372 -14.73 21.56 6.26
N ALA A 373 -15.56 20.71 5.66
CA ALA A 373 -16.46 21.06 4.57
C ALA A 373 -17.48 22.11 4.99
N GLU A 374 -18.08 21.96 6.19
CA GLU A 374 -19.02 22.93 6.73
C GLU A 374 -18.37 24.30 6.97
N LYS A 375 -17.20 24.30 7.63
CA LYS A 375 -16.43 25.53 7.91
C LYS A 375 -15.96 26.20 6.63
N PHE A 376 -15.45 25.42 5.68
CA PHE A 376 -14.93 25.91 4.42
C PHE A 376 -16.04 26.49 3.54
N ALA A 377 -17.15 25.77 3.39
CA ALA A 377 -18.31 26.26 2.66
C ALA A 377 -18.87 27.54 3.30
N ALA A 378 -18.96 27.62 4.63
CA ALA A 378 -19.41 28.82 5.32
C ALA A 378 -18.47 30.01 5.07
N ALA A 379 -17.16 29.80 5.16
CA ALA A 379 -16.15 30.83 4.92
C ALA A 379 -16.19 31.34 3.47
N VAL A 380 -16.23 30.44 2.48
CA VAL A 380 -16.33 30.82 1.06
C VAL A 380 -17.65 31.57 0.80
N ASN A 381 -18.78 31.08 1.32
CA ASN A 381 -20.08 31.73 1.15
C ASN A 381 -20.12 33.14 1.75
N ALA A 382 -19.45 33.39 2.89
CA ALA A 382 -19.32 34.72 3.47
C ALA A 382 -18.53 35.70 2.57
N GLU A 383 -17.63 35.18 1.73
CA GLU A 383 -16.84 35.96 0.79
C GLU A 383 -17.55 36.23 -0.56
N LEU A 384 -18.61 35.48 -0.90
CA LEU A 384 -19.32 35.64 -2.17
C LEU A 384 -20.10 36.97 -2.26
N ALA A 385 -20.83 37.36 -1.21
CA ALA A 385 -21.64 38.58 -1.26
C ALA A 385 -20.82 39.88 -1.48
N PRO A 386 -19.70 40.12 -0.77
CA PRO A 386 -18.79 41.24 -1.04
C PRO A 386 -18.26 41.29 -2.48
N LEU A 387 -18.13 40.14 -3.14
CA LEU A 387 -17.68 40.03 -4.53
C LEU A 387 -18.84 40.13 -5.53
N LYS A 388 -20.01 40.64 -5.12
CA LYS A 388 -21.24 40.75 -5.94
C LYS A 388 -21.74 39.41 -6.47
N LEU A 389 -21.61 38.38 -5.64
CA LEU A 389 -22.17 37.06 -5.88
C LEU A 389 -23.19 36.74 -4.76
N GLU A 390 -24.06 37.70 -4.40
CA GLU A 390 -24.96 37.55 -3.22
C GLU A 390 -25.96 36.39 -3.37
N LYS A 391 -26.21 35.98 -4.61
CA LYS A 391 -27.10 34.88 -4.97
C LYS A 391 -26.40 33.54 -5.08
N ALA A 392 -25.07 33.53 -5.11
CA ALA A 392 -24.31 32.31 -5.28
C ALA A 392 -24.10 31.61 -3.94
N LYS A 393 -24.06 30.27 -3.96
CA LYS A 393 -23.74 29.45 -2.81
C LYS A 393 -22.91 28.24 -3.23
N ILE A 394 -21.80 28.00 -2.52
CA ILE A 394 -21.03 26.75 -2.62
C ILE A 394 -21.59 25.70 -1.66
N PHE A 395 -21.56 24.45 -2.12
CA PHE A 395 -21.82 23.26 -1.35
C PHE A 395 -20.63 22.31 -1.52
N ILE A 396 -20.32 21.58 -0.46
CA ILE A 396 -19.24 20.61 -0.42
C ILE A 396 -19.85 19.31 0.07
N ASP A 397 -19.99 18.37 -0.86
CA ASP A 397 -20.66 17.10 -0.63
C ASP A 397 -19.62 16.01 -0.41
N LEU A 398 -19.86 15.18 0.60
CA LEU A 398 -19.07 14.00 0.94
C LEU A 398 -19.96 12.79 0.74
N ASP A 399 -19.77 12.08 -0.37
CA ASP A 399 -20.51 10.86 -0.66
C ASP A 399 -19.67 9.64 -0.26
N PRO A 400 -20.21 8.67 0.50
CA PRO A 400 -19.50 7.43 0.79
C PRO A 400 -19.25 6.64 -0.50
N LEU A 401 -18.04 6.12 -0.63
CA LEU A 401 -17.63 5.25 -1.72
C LEU A 401 -17.99 3.79 -1.41
N ASP A 402 -18.31 3.04 -2.45
CA ASP A 402 -18.35 1.58 -2.39
C ASP A 402 -16.98 1.04 -1.98
N GLU A 403 -16.97 -0.08 -1.26
CA GLU A 403 -15.74 -0.70 -0.75
C GLU A 403 -14.72 -1.03 -1.84
N THR A 404 -15.20 -1.33 -3.05
CA THR A 404 -14.35 -1.58 -4.23
C THR A 404 -13.58 -0.34 -4.69
N ALA A 405 -14.02 0.85 -4.30
CA ALA A 405 -13.39 2.13 -4.61
C ALA A 405 -12.62 2.73 -3.40
N TRP A 406 -12.58 2.04 -2.25
CA TRP A 406 -11.77 2.44 -1.11
C TRP A 406 -10.28 2.42 -1.48
N SER A 407 -9.53 3.40 -0.97
CA SER A 407 -8.13 3.58 -1.32
C SER A 407 -7.34 4.13 -0.14
N ALA A 408 -6.01 4.27 -0.29
CA ALA A 408 -5.17 4.97 0.68
C ALA A 408 -5.65 6.39 1.02
N LYS A 409 -6.52 6.97 0.18
CA LYS A 409 -7.09 8.33 0.33
C LYS A 409 -8.45 8.33 1.04
N GLY A 410 -8.96 7.17 1.47
CA GLY A 410 -10.14 7.01 2.30
C GLY A 410 -11.37 6.46 1.58
N MET A 411 -12.53 6.70 2.20
CA MET A 411 -13.83 6.14 1.82
C MET A 411 -14.80 7.19 1.28
N ASP A 412 -14.37 8.43 1.10
CA ASP A 412 -15.25 9.53 0.71
C ASP A 412 -14.89 10.05 -0.68
N LYS A 413 -15.94 10.34 -1.44
CA LYS A 413 -15.86 11.17 -2.64
C LYS A 413 -16.26 12.59 -2.26
N ILE A 414 -15.31 13.51 -2.40
CA ILE A 414 -15.54 14.93 -2.16
C ILE A 414 -15.86 15.62 -3.47
N THR A 415 -16.96 16.37 -3.51
CA THR A 415 -17.38 17.14 -4.67
C THR A 415 -17.76 18.54 -4.26
N PHE A 416 -17.17 19.55 -4.90
CA PHE A 416 -17.60 20.94 -4.76
C PHE A 416 -18.63 21.26 -5.83
N THR A 417 -19.76 21.80 -5.41
CA THR A 417 -20.84 22.26 -6.30
C THR A 417 -21.20 23.71 -5.99
N ILE A 418 -21.72 24.41 -7.00
CA ILE A 418 -22.14 25.80 -6.89
C ILE A 418 -23.55 25.96 -7.44
N SER A 419 -24.36 26.77 -6.75
CA SER A 419 -25.60 27.32 -7.28
C SER A 419 -25.40 28.82 -7.46
N THR A 420 -25.61 29.37 -8.66
CA THR A 420 -25.41 30.81 -8.96
C THR A 420 -26.69 31.63 -8.79
N ASN A 421 -27.86 30.98 -8.77
CA ASN A 421 -29.15 31.62 -8.60
C ASN A 421 -30.01 30.87 -7.58
N PRO A 422 -30.80 31.58 -6.75
CA PRO A 422 -31.68 30.94 -5.79
C PRO A 422 -32.71 30.05 -6.49
N GLY A 423 -32.82 28.79 -6.05
CA GLY A 423 -33.75 27.81 -6.62
C GLY A 423 -33.21 26.98 -7.78
N GLN A 424 -31.97 27.20 -8.22
CA GLN A 424 -31.28 26.32 -9.16
C GLN A 424 -30.53 25.21 -8.41
N ASP A 425 -30.63 23.97 -8.89
CA ASP A 425 -29.87 22.84 -8.35
C ASP A 425 -28.36 23.12 -8.42
N PRO A 426 -27.61 22.87 -7.34
CA PRO A 426 -26.15 22.96 -7.37
C PRO A 426 -25.57 22.01 -8.40
N GLY A 427 -24.47 22.41 -9.02
CA GLY A 427 -23.71 21.49 -9.85
C GLY A 427 -22.26 21.90 -10.06
N PRO A 428 -21.57 21.26 -11.01
CA PRO A 428 -20.12 21.40 -11.14
C PRO A 428 -19.69 22.84 -11.46
N LEU A 429 -18.61 23.30 -10.82
CA LEU A 429 -18.08 24.66 -11.00
C LEU A 429 -17.82 25.01 -12.47
N ASN A 430 -17.34 24.03 -13.25
CA ASN A 430 -16.99 24.20 -14.67
C ASN A 430 -18.19 24.36 -15.61
N LYS A 431 -19.43 24.11 -15.15
CA LYS A 431 -20.63 24.08 -15.99
C LYS A 431 -21.64 25.19 -15.70
N ILE A 432 -21.48 25.93 -14.60
CA ILE A 432 -22.57 26.77 -14.05
C ILE A 432 -22.24 28.27 -14.00
N ALA A 433 -20.98 28.68 -14.12
CA ALA A 433 -20.59 30.08 -13.96
C ALA A 433 -20.18 30.75 -15.28
N SER A 434 -20.60 32.01 -15.48
CA SER A 434 -20.00 32.88 -16.50
C SER A 434 -18.52 33.13 -16.20
N GLY A 435 -17.69 33.41 -17.21
CA GLY A 435 -16.23 33.60 -17.00
C GLY A 435 -15.88 34.67 -15.94
N GLY A 436 -16.70 35.72 -15.82
CA GLY A 436 -16.53 36.75 -14.81
C GLY A 436 -16.99 36.34 -13.40
N GLU A 437 -18.03 35.52 -13.27
CA GLU A 437 -18.47 34.99 -11.97
C GLU A 437 -17.52 33.92 -11.45
N LEU A 438 -17.01 33.06 -12.34
CA LEU A 438 -16.04 32.04 -11.99
C LEU A 438 -14.74 32.67 -11.46
N SER A 439 -14.27 33.76 -12.08
CA SER A 439 -13.07 34.48 -11.63
C SER A 439 -13.26 35.07 -10.23
N ARG A 440 -14.44 35.65 -9.94
CA ARG A 440 -14.79 36.16 -8.61
C ARG A 440 -14.96 35.06 -7.57
N PHE A 441 -15.52 33.91 -7.97
CA PHE A 441 -15.62 32.75 -7.10
C PHE A 441 -14.24 32.17 -6.75
N MET A 442 -13.39 32.00 -7.75
CA MET A 442 -12.00 31.54 -7.58
C MET A 442 -11.23 32.44 -6.64
N LEU A 443 -11.49 33.74 -6.68
CA LEU A 443 -10.94 34.68 -5.72
C LEU A 443 -11.43 34.40 -4.29
N ALA A 444 -12.74 34.31 -4.05
CA ALA A 444 -13.28 33.99 -2.73
C ALA A 444 -12.62 32.73 -2.17
N PHE A 445 -12.52 31.70 -3.02
CA PHE A 445 -11.87 30.44 -2.69
C PHE A 445 -10.41 30.62 -2.29
N LYS A 446 -9.61 31.30 -3.13
CA LYS A 446 -8.19 31.56 -2.89
C LYS A 446 -7.96 32.37 -1.60
N VAL A 447 -8.80 33.36 -1.31
CA VAL A 447 -8.69 34.16 -0.08
C VAL A 447 -8.94 33.31 1.17
N VAL A 448 -9.88 32.36 1.11
CA VAL A 448 -10.16 31.46 2.24
C VAL A 448 -9.03 30.44 2.42
N MET A 449 -8.54 29.83 1.34
CA MET A 449 -7.41 28.90 1.38
C MET A 449 -6.10 29.56 1.82
N ALA A 450 -5.87 30.80 1.40
CA ALA A 450 -4.73 31.62 1.77
C ALA A 450 -4.58 31.79 3.29
N GLY A 451 -5.70 31.79 4.02
CA GLY A 451 -5.68 31.88 5.48
C GLY A 451 -5.21 30.60 6.17
N THR A 452 -5.32 29.44 5.52
CA THR A 452 -5.03 28.12 6.11
C THR A 452 -3.67 27.56 5.71
N GLY A 453 -3.06 28.08 4.63
CA GLY A 453 -1.74 27.63 4.16
C GLY A 453 -0.60 27.88 5.16
N LEU A 454 0.40 27.00 5.14
CA LEU A 454 1.62 27.13 5.95
C LEU A 454 2.55 28.23 5.43
N ALA A 455 2.45 28.58 4.14
CA ALA A 455 3.28 29.58 3.49
C ALA A 455 3.18 30.93 4.20
N THR A 456 4.32 31.59 4.35
CA THR A 456 4.41 32.90 5.03
C THR A 456 4.28 34.07 4.05
N THR A 457 4.52 33.82 2.77
CA THR A 457 4.43 34.78 1.68
C THR A 457 3.52 34.23 0.59
N MET A 458 2.63 35.07 0.08
CA MET A 458 1.67 34.71 -0.95
C MET A 458 1.79 35.64 -2.14
N ILE A 459 1.66 35.10 -3.34
CA ILE A 459 1.74 35.84 -4.59
C ILE A 459 0.43 35.67 -5.34
N PHE A 460 -0.16 36.78 -5.74
CA PHE A 460 -1.37 36.80 -6.57
C PHE A 460 -1.04 37.47 -7.90
N ASP A 461 -1.12 36.70 -8.98
CA ASP A 461 -0.89 37.22 -10.34
C ASP A 461 -2.22 37.50 -11.03
N GLU A 462 -2.47 38.77 -11.35
CA GLU A 462 -3.68 39.24 -12.04
C GLU A 462 -4.99 38.75 -11.42
N ILE A 463 -5.05 38.75 -10.09
CA ILE A 463 -6.24 38.35 -9.32
C ILE A 463 -7.49 39.19 -9.62
N ASP A 464 -7.27 40.40 -10.14
CA ASP A 464 -8.26 41.36 -10.58
C ASP A 464 -8.55 41.28 -12.10
N ALA A 465 -8.05 40.27 -12.80
CA ALA A 465 -8.33 40.08 -14.21
C ALA A 465 -9.85 39.96 -14.48
N GLY A 466 -10.34 40.77 -15.41
CA GLY A 466 -11.75 40.74 -15.82
C GLY A 466 -12.73 41.30 -14.78
N VAL A 467 -12.26 41.98 -13.74
CA VAL A 467 -13.11 42.67 -12.76
C VAL A 467 -12.79 44.17 -12.65
N GLY A 468 -13.75 44.97 -12.23
CA GLY A 468 -13.58 46.43 -12.12
C GLY A 468 -14.53 47.10 -11.13
N GLY A 469 -14.30 48.38 -10.88
CA GLY A 469 -15.14 49.21 -10.00
C GLY A 469 -15.17 48.69 -8.56
N SER A 470 -16.36 48.60 -7.96
CA SER A 470 -16.52 48.20 -6.56
C SER A 470 -16.08 46.75 -6.28
N THR A 471 -16.09 45.86 -7.28
CA THR A 471 -15.55 44.51 -7.10
C THR A 471 -14.05 44.57 -6.86
N ALA A 472 -13.30 45.32 -7.68
CA ALA A 472 -11.86 45.46 -7.51
C ALA A 472 -11.48 46.13 -6.17
N ALA A 473 -12.31 47.06 -5.68
CA ALA A 473 -12.15 47.63 -4.34
C ALA A 473 -12.33 46.57 -3.24
N ALA A 474 -13.33 45.68 -3.36
CA ALA A 474 -13.52 44.57 -2.43
C ALA A 474 -12.32 43.60 -2.45
N ILE A 475 -11.76 43.29 -3.63
CA ILE A 475 -10.52 42.49 -3.75
C ILE A 475 -9.40 43.14 -2.94
N GLY A 476 -9.17 44.42 -3.15
CA GLY A 476 -8.12 45.18 -2.45
C GLY A 476 -8.28 45.11 -0.94
N GLN A 477 -9.50 45.28 -0.43
CA GLN A 477 -9.80 45.19 1.00
C GLN A 477 -9.51 43.79 1.56
N ARG A 478 -9.82 42.72 0.82
CA ARG A 478 -9.54 41.34 1.24
C ARG A 478 -8.06 41.02 1.26
N LEU A 479 -7.33 41.46 0.23
CA LEU A 479 -5.87 41.32 0.21
C LEU A 479 -5.25 42.10 1.37
N SER A 480 -5.72 43.32 1.66
CA SER A 480 -5.24 44.10 2.81
C SER A 480 -5.45 43.37 4.14
N LYS A 481 -6.63 42.78 4.35
CA LYS A 481 -6.93 41.99 5.54
C LYS A 481 -6.04 40.75 5.65
N LEU A 482 -5.81 40.05 4.53
CA LEU A 482 -4.89 38.92 4.49
C LEU A 482 -3.45 39.36 4.85
N GLY A 483 -3.06 40.55 4.37
CA GLY A 483 -1.80 41.23 4.66
C GLY A 483 -1.52 41.45 6.15
N GLU A 484 -2.54 41.48 7.01
CA GLU A 484 -2.38 41.62 8.47
C GLU A 484 -1.71 40.38 9.10
N SER A 485 -1.85 39.22 8.46
CA SER A 485 -1.37 37.92 8.99
C SER A 485 -0.29 37.27 8.12
N LYS A 486 -0.28 37.57 6.82
CA LYS A 486 0.64 37.00 5.82
C LYS A 486 1.27 38.12 5.01
N GLN A 487 2.44 37.86 4.42
CA GLN A 487 3.00 38.78 3.45
C GLN A 487 2.38 38.51 2.07
N VAL A 488 1.91 39.55 1.38
CA VAL A 488 1.18 39.41 0.11
C VAL A 488 1.85 40.26 -0.98
N LEU A 489 2.18 39.65 -2.11
CA LEU A 489 2.59 40.33 -3.34
C LEU A 489 1.45 40.22 -4.36
N VAL A 490 0.91 41.35 -4.81
CA VAL A 490 -0.17 41.36 -5.81
C VAL A 490 0.26 42.08 -7.08
N VAL A 491 0.25 41.36 -8.20
CA VAL A 491 0.36 41.95 -9.53
C VAL A 491 -1.03 42.39 -9.97
N THR A 492 -1.20 43.69 -10.21
CA THR A 492 -2.52 44.28 -10.47
C THR A 492 -2.45 45.37 -11.55
N HIS A 493 -3.57 45.53 -12.25
CA HIS A 493 -3.84 46.66 -13.13
C HIS A 493 -4.94 47.57 -12.60
N SER A 494 -5.66 47.15 -11.55
CA SER A 494 -6.68 47.94 -10.87
C SER A 494 -6.06 49.02 -9.97
N PRO A 495 -6.43 50.30 -10.16
CA PRO A 495 -6.05 51.36 -9.22
C PRO A 495 -6.65 51.13 -7.83
N GLN A 496 -7.82 50.49 -7.74
CA GLN A 496 -8.47 50.19 -6.45
C GLN A 496 -7.65 49.18 -5.64
N VAL A 497 -7.15 48.11 -6.28
CA VAL A 497 -6.30 47.11 -5.62
C VAL A 497 -4.94 47.73 -5.26
N ALA A 498 -4.30 48.47 -6.17
CA ALA A 498 -3.02 49.12 -5.90
C ALA A 498 -3.12 50.17 -4.76
N ALA A 499 -4.23 50.90 -4.67
CA ALA A 499 -4.46 51.86 -3.58
C ALA A 499 -4.63 51.15 -2.22
N SER A 500 -5.20 49.94 -2.18
CA SER A 500 -5.37 49.18 -0.95
C SER A 500 -4.07 48.59 -0.37
N ALA A 501 -3.02 48.43 -1.18
CA ALA A 501 -1.77 47.80 -0.73
C ALA A 501 -1.04 48.64 0.34
N ASN A 502 -0.28 48.03 1.25
CA ASN A 502 0.60 48.76 2.18
C ASN A 502 1.71 49.47 1.40
N HIS A 503 2.44 48.70 0.59
CA HIS A 503 3.55 49.16 -0.23
C HIS A 503 3.17 49.14 -1.72
N HIS A 504 3.82 49.98 -2.54
CA HIS A 504 3.51 50.07 -3.97
C HIS A 504 4.81 50.14 -4.78
N TRP A 505 5.00 49.18 -5.67
CA TRP A 505 6.11 49.14 -6.62
C TRP A 505 5.61 49.36 -8.05
N VAL A 506 6.33 50.22 -8.77
CA VAL A 506 6.09 50.45 -10.20
C VAL A 506 7.20 49.80 -11.01
N ILE A 507 6.77 48.96 -11.96
CA ILE A 507 7.67 48.29 -12.89
C ILE A 507 7.71 49.08 -14.20
N SER A 508 8.89 49.58 -14.56
CA SER A 508 9.12 50.39 -15.76
C SER A 508 10.26 49.82 -16.61
N LYS A 509 10.25 50.16 -17.90
CA LYS A 509 11.36 49.91 -18.81
C LYS A 509 12.26 51.15 -18.85
N GLY A 510 13.53 50.99 -18.52
CA GLY A 510 14.56 52.01 -18.67
C GLY A 510 15.54 51.65 -19.78
N ALA A 511 16.27 52.65 -20.28
CA ALA A 511 17.44 52.41 -21.12
C ALA A 511 18.67 52.07 -20.24
N THR A 512 19.52 51.18 -20.72
CA THR A 512 20.85 50.94 -20.13
C THR A 512 21.71 52.21 -20.20
N LYS A 513 22.74 52.31 -19.34
CA LYS A 513 23.67 53.46 -19.33
C LYS A 513 24.38 53.72 -20.67
N GLY A 514 24.32 52.78 -21.62
CA GLY A 514 24.86 52.90 -22.99
C GLY A 514 23.80 53.06 -24.10
N GLY A 515 22.51 53.17 -23.79
CA GLY A 515 21.43 53.47 -24.75
C GLY A 515 20.91 52.30 -25.60
N ASP A 516 21.69 51.24 -25.82
CA ASP A 516 21.39 50.21 -26.82
C ASP A 516 20.44 49.08 -26.36
N ALA A 517 20.17 48.96 -25.06
CA ALA A 517 19.33 47.88 -24.52
C ALA A 517 18.32 48.38 -23.49
N ILE A 518 17.13 47.76 -23.49
CA ILE A 518 16.05 48.00 -22.54
C ILE A 518 16.26 47.12 -21.30
N VAL A 519 16.08 47.70 -20.10
CA VAL A 519 16.13 47.01 -18.82
C VAL A 519 14.85 47.22 -18.03
N THR A 520 14.42 46.18 -17.32
CA THR A 520 13.32 46.27 -16.36
C THR A 520 13.85 46.87 -15.05
N GLN A 521 13.20 47.92 -14.57
CA GLN A 521 13.44 48.54 -13.28
C GLN A 521 12.20 48.40 -12.41
N VAL A 522 12.40 48.19 -11.11
CA VAL A 522 11.33 48.14 -10.11
C VAL A 522 11.60 49.27 -9.13
N ASN A 523 10.68 50.22 -9.06
CA ASN A 523 10.82 51.42 -8.23
C ASN A 523 9.78 51.36 -7.10
N PRO A 524 10.21 51.19 -5.84
CA PRO A 524 9.34 51.41 -4.70
C PRO A 524 8.91 52.88 -4.65
N LEU A 525 7.61 53.11 -4.56
CA LEU A 525 7.06 54.47 -4.45
C LEU A 525 7.02 54.90 -2.99
N ALA A 526 7.52 56.11 -2.72
CA ALA A 526 7.34 56.73 -1.43
C ALA A 526 5.85 57.10 -1.22
N GLU A 527 5.40 57.08 0.05
CA GLU A 527 4.07 57.55 0.40
C GLU A 527 3.86 59.03 0.02
N GLY A 528 2.60 59.41 -0.20
CA GLY A 528 2.23 60.75 -0.64
C GLY A 528 2.26 60.90 -2.16
N THR A 529 3.06 61.85 -2.67
CA THR A 529 2.92 62.37 -4.04
C THR A 529 3.19 61.33 -5.13
N GLN A 530 4.26 60.54 -5.01
CA GLN A 530 4.63 59.57 -6.06
C GLN A 530 3.56 58.48 -6.23
N ARG A 531 3.08 57.95 -5.11
CA ARG A 531 2.00 56.96 -5.08
C ARG A 531 0.70 57.53 -5.67
N LYS A 532 0.33 58.75 -5.29
CA LYS A 532 -0.84 59.44 -5.84
C LYS A 532 -0.77 59.60 -7.36
N GLU A 533 0.37 60.05 -7.90
CA GLU A 533 0.55 60.22 -9.34
C GLU A 533 0.41 58.90 -10.09
N GLU A 534 0.95 57.80 -9.56
CA GLU A 534 0.80 56.48 -10.20
C GLU A 534 -0.66 55.99 -10.20
N ILE A 535 -1.37 56.12 -9.07
CA ILE A 535 -2.80 55.76 -9.02
C ILE A 535 -3.62 56.66 -9.97
N ALA A 536 -3.31 57.95 -10.04
CA ALA A 536 -3.96 58.87 -10.98
C ALA A 536 -3.67 58.51 -12.45
N ARG A 537 -2.44 58.09 -12.76
CA ARG A 537 -2.06 57.56 -14.08
C ARG A 537 -2.82 56.28 -14.42
N MET A 538 -2.99 55.36 -13.46
CA MET A 538 -3.78 54.14 -13.65
C MET A 538 -5.26 54.44 -13.90
N LEU A 539 -5.80 55.52 -13.32
CA LEU A 539 -7.18 55.98 -13.53
C LEU A 539 -7.38 56.69 -14.88
N ALA A 540 -6.47 57.60 -15.26
CA ALA A 540 -6.63 58.48 -16.42
C ALA A 540 -5.95 57.97 -17.70
N GLY A 541 -5.02 57.04 -17.59
CA GLY A 541 -4.24 56.52 -18.71
C GLY A 541 -3.05 57.43 -19.05
N SER A 542 -3.06 58.01 -20.26
CA SER A 542 -1.90 58.69 -20.85
C SER A 542 -1.69 60.13 -20.37
N GLN A 543 -2.73 60.83 -19.94
CA GLN A 543 -2.65 62.18 -19.37
C GLN A 543 -3.23 62.21 -17.97
N ILE A 544 -2.42 62.61 -16.99
CA ILE A 544 -2.85 62.77 -15.60
C ILE A 544 -3.56 64.12 -15.46
N THR A 545 -4.85 64.09 -15.15
CA THR A 545 -5.67 65.29 -14.90
C THR A 545 -5.83 65.58 -13.40
N GLU A 546 -6.26 66.80 -13.05
CA GLU A 546 -6.56 67.16 -11.66
C GLU A 546 -7.71 66.33 -11.07
N GLU A 547 -8.70 65.97 -11.89
CA GLU A 547 -9.81 65.12 -11.49
C GLU A 547 -9.32 63.70 -11.16
N ALA A 548 -8.37 63.18 -11.92
CA ALA A 548 -7.75 61.88 -11.67
C ALA A 548 -6.92 61.88 -10.37
N ARG A 549 -6.21 62.98 -10.10
CA ARG A 549 -5.51 63.18 -8.82
C ARG A 549 -6.48 63.22 -7.64
N ALA A 550 -7.59 63.93 -7.75
CA ALA A 550 -8.61 63.99 -6.72
C ALA A 550 -9.30 62.63 -6.49
N ALA A 551 -9.50 61.85 -7.56
CA ALA A 551 -10.01 60.48 -7.45
C ALA A 551 -8.99 59.53 -6.80
N ALA A 552 -7.70 59.68 -7.11
CA ALA A 552 -6.62 58.92 -6.47
C ALA A 552 -6.53 59.19 -4.97
N ASP A 553 -6.65 60.45 -4.54
CA ASP A 553 -6.69 60.81 -3.11
C ASP A 553 -7.82 60.06 -2.40
N ARG A 554 -9.04 60.07 -2.96
CA ARG A 554 -10.18 59.35 -2.35
C ARG A 554 -9.94 57.84 -2.22
N LEU A 555 -9.24 57.22 -3.18
CA LEU A 555 -8.91 55.80 -3.09
C LEU A 555 -7.84 55.51 -2.02
N LEU A 556 -6.87 56.41 -1.86
CA LEU A 556 -5.82 56.29 -0.85
C LEU A 556 -6.35 56.58 0.57
N ASP A 557 -7.21 57.59 0.71
CA ASP A 557 -7.86 57.99 1.97
C ASP A 557 -8.89 56.96 2.44
N GLY A 558 -9.54 56.26 1.49
CA GLY A 558 -10.47 55.18 1.76
C GLY A 558 -9.89 53.99 2.55
N LYS A 559 -8.57 53.97 2.80
CA LYS A 559 -7.93 53.07 3.77
C LYS A 559 -8.32 53.34 5.24
N ALA A 560 -8.82 54.52 5.56
CA ALA A 560 -9.00 54.98 6.95
C ALA A 560 -10.39 54.72 7.56
N ALA A 561 -11.28 53.96 6.89
CA ALA A 561 -12.64 53.69 7.36
C ALA A 561 -12.92 52.21 7.61
#